data_AF-A0A1I7NHA7-F1
#
_entry.id   AF-A0A1I7NHA7-F1
#
_cell.length_a   1.000
_cell.length_b   1.000
_cell.length_c   1.000
_cell.angle_alpha   90.00
_cell.angle_beta   90.00
_cell.angle_gamma   90.00
#
_symmetry.space_group_name_H-M   'P 1'
#
loop_
_entity.id
_entity.type
_entity.pdbx_description
1 polymer ?
#
loop_
_entity_poly.entity_id
_entity_poly.type
_entity_poly.pdbx_seq_one_letter_code
_entity_poly.pdbx_strand_id
1 'polypeptide(L)'
;MTKIALPLIAGTILGIAGLTGITAPAALAYDGTKCKEPGNCWEPKPGYPEKIAGTKYDPKHDPKELAKQSASLKAMEERNKKRAEHFKKTGKWVYDVSKI
;
A
#
# COMPACT_ATOMS: atom_id res chain seq x y z
N MET A 1 12.99 -40.47 -51.46
CA MET A 1 14.01 -39.73 -50.68
C MET A 1 13.88 -38.25 -51.00
N THR A 2 13.17 -37.48 -50.19
CA THR A 2 13.16 -36.02 -50.32
C THR A 2 13.21 -35.43 -48.92
N LYS A 3 14.43 -35.11 -48.49
CA LYS A 3 14.80 -34.59 -47.18
C LYS A 3 14.43 -33.10 -47.09
N ILE A 4 13.15 -32.77 -46.94
CA ILE A 4 12.72 -31.38 -46.73
C ILE A 4 11.61 -31.36 -45.67
N ALA A 5 11.95 -31.69 -44.42
CA ALA A 5 10.98 -31.58 -43.32
C ALA A 5 11.60 -31.21 -41.97
N LEU A 6 12.87 -30.80 -41.93
CA LEU A 6 13.57 -30.55 -40.66
C LEU A 6 13.88 -29.06 -40.32
N PRO A 7 14.12 -28.13 -41.27
CA PRO A 7 14.45 -26.75 -40.88
C PRO A 7 13.21 -25.89 -40.56
N LEU A 8 12.03 -26.25 -41.08
CA LEU A 8 10.81 -25.45 -40.88
C LEU A 8 10.18 -25.63 -39.49
N ILE A 9 10.35 -26.82 -38.88
CA ILE A 9 9.81 -27.13 -37.56
C ILE A 9 10.70 -26.55 -36.45
N ALA A 10 12.02 -26.51 -36.65
CA ALA A 10 12.97 -25.93 -35.71
C ALA A 10 12.83 -24.41 -35.56
N GLY A 11 12.57 -23.68 -36.66
CA GLY A 11 12.36 -22.22 -36.61
C GLY A 11 11.07 -21.80 -35.90
N THR A 12 10.03 -22.64 -35.97
CA THR A 12 8.71 -22.33 -35.39
C THR A 12 8.68 -22.59 -33.88
N ILE A 13 9.42 -23.60 -33.38
CA ILE A 13 9.52 -23.88 -31.93
C ILE A 13 10.39 -22.83 -31.21
N LEU A 14 11.42 -22.29 -31.86
CA LEU A 14 12.23 -21.18 -31.32
C LEU A 14 11.48 -19.83 -31.33
N GLY A 15 10.60 -19.60 -32.31
CA GLY A 15 9.79 -18.37 -32.38
C GLY A 15 8.69 -18.29 -31.30
N ILE A 16 8.09 -19.42 -30.92
CA ILE A 16 7.02 -19.47 -29.92
C ILE A 16 7.58 -19.44 -28.48
N ALA A 17 8.74 -20.06 -28.23
CA ALA A 17 9.43 -19.97 -26.94
C ALA A 17 9.97 -18.54 -26.66
N GLY A 18 10.33 -17.79 -27.71
CA GLY A 18 10.70 -16.38 -27.59
C GLY A 18 9.53 -15.46 -27.24
N LEU A 19 8.31 -15.78 -27.66
CA LEU A 19 7.14 -14.91 -27.46
C LEU A 19 6.48 -15.08 -26.08
N THR A 20 6.58 -16.25 -25.46
CA THR A 20 6.03 -16.48 -24.11
C THR A 20 6.90 -15.92 -22.99
N GLY A 21 8.21 -15.72 -23.22
CA GLY A 21 9.15 -15.16 -22.24
C GLY A 21 9.12 -13.63 -22.07
N ILE A 22 8.51 -12.88 -23.01
CA ILE A 22 8.57 -11.41 -23.01
C ILE A 22 7.46 -10.78 -22.14
N THR A 23 6.46 -11.55 -21.72
CA THR A 23 5.31 -11.03 -20.96
C THR A 23 5.51 -11.02 -19.43
N ALA A 24 6.64 -11.55 -18.92
CA ALA A 24 6.83 -11.81 -17.50
C ALA A 24 7.86 -10.95 -16.70
N PRO A 25 8.45 -9.81 -17.16
CA PRO A 25 9.38 -9.07 -16.29
C PRO A 25 8.67 -8.12 -15.29
N ALA A 26 7.39 -7.76 -15.50
CA ALA A 26 6.73 -6.74 -14.69
C ALA A 26 6.48 -7.19 -13.22
N ALA A 27 6.30 -8.49 -12.98
CA ALA A 27 6.08 -9.03 -11.64
C ALA A 27 7.38 -9.07 -10.79
N LEU A 28 8.56 -9.17 -11.44
CA LEU A 28 9.86 -9.32 -10.77
C LEU A 28 10.63 -8.01 -10.58
N ALA A 29 10.14 -6.88 -11.09
CA ALA A 29 10.92 -5.64 -11.10
C ALA A 29 10.94 -4.85 -9.77
N TYR A 30 10.05 -5.17 -8.84
CA TYR A 30 10.15 -4.74 -7.44
C TYR A 30 10.04 -6.00 -6.58
N ASP A 31 11.19 -6.47 -6.09
CA ASP A 31 11.35 -7.72 -5.32
C ASP A 31 11.54 -7.50 -3.81
N GLY A 32 11.64 -6.23 -3.37
CA GLY A 32 11.78 -5.85 -1.97
C GLY A 32 13.20 -5.98 -1.40
N THR A 33 14.21 -6.29 -2.20
CA THR A 33 15.58 -6.54 -1.73
C THR A 33 16.51 -5.32 -1.81
N LYS A 34 16.15 -4.32 -2.61
CA LYS A 34 16.92 -3.07 -2.76
C LYS A 34 16.43 -2.02 -1.78
N CYS A 35 17.26 -1.71 -0.79
CA CYS A 35 16.91 -0.74 0.24
C CYS A 35 17.69 0.56 0.06
N LYS A 36 16.98 1.69 -0.06
CA LYS A 36 17.60 3.03 -0.15
C LYS A 36 18.22 3.46 1.19
N GLU A 37 17.67 2.93 2.29
CA GLU A 37 18.13 3.06 3.67
C GLU A 37 17.59 1.88 4.49
N PRO A 38 18.16 1.56 5.67
CA PRO A 38 17.66 0.46 6.50
C PRO A 38 16.16 0.59 6.82
N GLY A 39 15.39 -0.45 6.49
CA GLY A 39 13.94 -0.48 6.72
C GLY A 39 13.09 0.17 5.62
N ASN A 40 13.71 0.71 4.57
CA ASN A 40 13.00 1.33 3.45
C ASN A 40 13.47 0.77 2.11
N CYS A 41 12.74 -0.23 1.62
CA CYS A 41 13.08 -0.95 0.39
C CYS A 41 12.07 -0.73 -0.73
N TRP A 42 11.20 0.27 -0.59
CA TRP A 42 10.15 0.52 -1.57
C TRP A 42 10.71 1.08 -2.89
N GLU A 43 10.23 0.52 -4.01
CA GLU A 43 10.49 0.98 -5.38
C GLU A 43 9.19 1.03 -6.20
N PRO A 44 9.02 1.98 -7.13
CA PRO A 44 7.90 1.93 -8.06
C PRO A 44 8.08 0.77 -9.06
N LYS A 45 7.00 0.04 -9.36
CA LYS A 45 7.01 -0.97 -10.43
C LYS A 45 7.25 -0.29 -11.80
N PRO A 46 7.79 -1.00 -12.80
CA PRO A 46 7.96 -0.46 -14.15
C PRO A 46 6.64 0.09 -14.70
N GLY A 47 6.69 1.32 -15.21
CA GLY A 47 5.51 2.05 -15.71
C GLY A 47 4.70 2.79 -14.63
N TYR A 48 5.09 2.73 -13.35
CA TYR A 48 4.48 3.51 -12.27
C TYR A 48 5.40 4.64 -11.80
N PRO A 49 4.84 5.78 -11.38
CA PRO A 49 5.63 6.93 -10.94
C PRO A 49 6.13 6.74 -9.50
N GLU A 50 7.28 7.33 -9.19
CA GLU A 50 7.82 7.36 -7.81
C GLU A 50 6.96 8.24 -6.88
N LYS A 51 6.39 9.34 -7.41
CA LYS A 51 5.44 10.21 -6.70
C LYS A 51 4.10 10.20 -7.44
N ILE A 52 3.02 9.94 -6.72
CA ILE A 52 1.69 9.81 -7.31
C ILE A 52 0.89 11.13 -7.38
N ALA A 53 1.29 12.15 -6.63
CA ALA A 53 0.66 13.47 -6.65
C ALA A 53 0.70 14.08 -8.06
N GLY A 54 -0.43 14.56 -8.56
CA GLY A 54 -0.59 15.11 -9.91
C GLY A 54 -0.66 14.08 -11.03
N THR A 55 -0.55 12.78 -10.74
CA THR A 55 -0.66 11.71 -11.75
C THR A 55 -2.08 11.16 -11.85
N LYS A 56 -2.33 10.23 -12.79
CA LYS A 56 -3.60 9.49 -12.86
C LYS A 56 -3.87 8.60 -11.63
N TYR A 57 -2.87 8.40 -10.77
CA TYR A 57 -2.95 7.62 -9.54
C TYR A 57 -3.05 8.50 -8.28
N ASP A 58 -3.20 9.82 -8.43
CA ASP A 58 -3.33 10.75 -7.29
C ASP A 58 -4.64 10.46 -6.51
N PRO A 59 -4.55 10.09 -5.21
CA PRO A 59 -5.74 9.76 -4.42
C PRO A 59 -6.55 10.99 -3.99
N LYS A 60 -5.98 12.21 -4.08
CA LYS A 60 -6.65 13.48 -3.77
C LYS A 60 -7.42 13.48 -2.45
N HIS A 61 -6.83 12.90 -1.40
CA HIS A 61 -7.46 12.84 -0.08
C HIS A 61 -7.79 14.25 0.44
N ASP A 62 -9.01 14.44 0.94
CA ASP A 62 -9.39 15.67 1.65
C ASP A 62 -8.67 15.73 3.01
N PRO A 63 -7.86 16.77 3.28
CA PRO A 63 -7.21 16.96 4.57
C PRO A 63 -8.18 16.94 5.76
N LYS A 64 -9.42 17.41 5.57
CA LYS A 64 -10.45 17.41 6.63
C LYS A 64 -10.88 16.00 7.01
N GLU A 65 -10.97 15.09 6.03
CA GLU A 65 -11.31 13.69 6.27
C GLU A 65 -10.17 12.96 7.00
N LEU A 66 -8.92 13.18 6.56
CA LEU A 66 -7.74 12.58 7.21
C LEU A 66 -7.62 13.01 8.69
N ALA A 67 -8.00 14.24 9.02
CA ALA A 67 -7.91 14.77 10.38
C ALA A 67 -8.94 14.19 11.37
N LYS A 68 -10.02 13.54 10.90
CA LYS A 68 -11.13 13.09 11.77
C LYS A 68 -10.71 12.10 12.84
N GLN A 69 -9.76 11.21 12.54
CA GLN A 69 -9.31 10.19 13.49
C GLN A 69 -8.65 10.82 14.71
N SER A 70 -7.70 11.74 14.51
CA SER A 70 -7.03 12.45 15.60
C SER A 70 -7.99 13.33 16.40
N ALA A 71 -8.94 14.00 15.73
CA ALA A 71 -9.96 14.80 16.41
C ALA A 71 -10.87 13.94 17.32
N SER A 72 -11.28 12.76 16.83
CA SER A 72 -12.07 11.80 17.61
C SER A 72 -11.29 11.31 18.83
N LEU A 73 -10.02 10.93 18.66
CA LEU A 73 -9.14 10.47 19.74
C LEU A 73 -8.97 11.54 20.81
N LYS A 74 -8.67 12.78 20.43
CA LYS A 74 -8.54 13.89 21.37
C LYS A 74 -9.82 14.11 22.19
N ALA A 75 -10.98 14.08 21.53
CA ALA A 75 -12.26 14.20 22.24
C ALA A 75 -12.51 13.01 23.18
N MET A 76 -12.08 11.79 22.82
CA MET A 76 -12.17 10.62 23.70
C MET A 76 -11.26 10.76 24.92
N GLU A 77 -10.02 11.19 24.73
CA GLU A 77 -9.05 11.46 25.79
C GLU A 77 -9.57 12.51 26.77
N GLU A 78 -10.11 13.62 26.28
CA GLU A 78 -10.70 14.67 27.12
C GLU A 78 -11.88 14.16 27.95
N ARG A 79 -12.76 13.34 27.36
CA ARG A 79 -13.87 12.71 28.09
C ARG A 79 -13.36 11.72 29.14
N ASN A 80 -12.33 10.93 28.84
CA ASN A 80 -11.74 9.97 29.77
C ASN A 80 -11.05 10.67 30.94
N LYS A 81 -10.34 11.78 30.68
CA LYS A 81 -9.73 12.61 31.71
C LYS A 81 -10.77 13.11 32.70
N LYS A 82 -11.90 13.65 32.23
CA LYS A 82 -13.01 14.10 33.10
C LYS A 82 -13.53 12.97 34.00
N ARG A 83 -13.73 11.78 33.42
CA ARG A 83 -14.18 10.59 34.19
C ARG A 83 -13.18 10.19 35.27
N ALA A 84 -11.90 10.10 34.92
CA ALA A 84 -10.85 9.71 35.85
C ALA A 84 -10.69 10.72 37.00
N GLU A 85 -10.75 12.02 36.69
CA GLU A 85 -10.65 13.08 37.69
C GLU A 85 -11.83 13.07 38.67
N HIS A 86 -13.06 12.90 38.18
CA HIS A 86 -14.22 12.76 39.06
C HIS A 86 -14.14 11.51 39.92
N PHE A 87 -13.83 10.36 39.33
CA PHE A 87 -13.69 9.11 40.07
C PHE A 87 -12.65 9.22 41.18
N LYS A 88 -11.50 9.84 40.90
CA LYS A 88 -10.46 10.10 41.89
C LYS A 88 -10.94 11.01 43.04
N LYS A 89 -11.79 12.00 42.75
CA LYS A 89 -12.30 12.97 43.74
C LYS A 89 -13.43 12.39 44.60
N THR A 90 -14.33 11.59 44.01
CA THR A 90 -15.58 11.16 44.67
C THR A 90 -15.59 9.69 45.10
N GLY A 91 -14.69 8.88 44.56
CA GLY A 91 -14.70 7.42 44.72
C GLY A 91 -15.83 6.72 43.97
N LYS A 92 -16.65 7.45 43.18
CA LYS A 92 -17.78 6.90 42.42
C LYS A 92 -17.54 7.06 40.93
N TRP A 93 -17.68 5.96 40.18
CA TRP A 93 -17.52 6.00 38.72
C TRP A 93 -18.81 6.48 38.04
N VAL A 94 -18.66 7.43 37.12
CA VAL A 94 -19.76 7.92 36.27
C VAL A 94 -19.24 8.01 34.83
N TYR A 95 -19.91 7.33 33.89
CA TYR A 95 -19.49 7.28 32.49
C TYR A 95 -20.00 8.46 31.65
N ASP A 96 -21.26 8.85 31.88
CA ASP A 96 -21.91 9.95 31.18
C ASP A 96 -21.33 11.28 31.65
N VAL A 97 -20.52 11.91 30.81
CA VAL A 97 -19.79 13.14 31.14
C VAL A 97 -20.72 14.31 31.45
N SER A 98 -21.98 14.26 31.00
CA SER A 98 -22.98 15.29 31.35
C SER A 98 -23.46 15.22 32.81
N LYS A 99 -23.13 14.12 33.52
CA LYS A 99 -23.51 13.84 34.91
C LYS A 99 -22.31 13.84 35.88
N ILE A 100 -21.14 14.30 35.42
CA ILE A 100 -19.86 14.29 36.15
C ILE A 100 -19.57 15.63 36.80
#